data_AF-A0A529Q8A8-F1
#
_entry.id   AF-A0A529Q8A8-F1
#
_cell.length_a   1.000
_cell.length_b   1.000
_cell.length_c   1.000
_cell.angle_alpha   90.00
_cell.angle_beta   90.00
_cell.angle_gamma   90.00
#
_symmetry.space_group_name_H-M   'P 1'
#
loop_
_entity.id
_entity.type
_entity.pdbx_description
1 polymer ?
#
loop_
_entity_poly.entity_id
_entity_poly.type
_entity_poly.pdbx_seq_one_letter_code
_entity_poly.pdbx_strand_id
1 'polypeptide(L)'
;MRQAVFSSANLPAAIAVFVLAICALFVDQQNRKVSDQLMRADVLAKVNIIRAKLEGNINGNLQLVQGLASAVTTEPYMGQQRFAALAANLFNEKSQLRNIAGAPDLVISLMYPMKGNEKALGLDYRKNEAQRMAALRARDQRALVLAGPVDLVQGGRGFIGRIPIFVPTVGGGDRF
;
A
#
# COMPACT_ATOMS: atom_id res chain seq x y z
N MET A 1 -62.17 -41.55 22.17
CA MET A 1 -61.19 -41.39 21.07
C MET A 1 -59.85 -40.78 21.55
N ARG A 2 -59.25 -41.26 22.65
CA ARG A 2 -57.99 -40.72 23.21
C ARG A 2 -56.88 -41.76 23.47
N GLN A 3 -57.09 -43.03 23.13
CA GLN A 3 -56.14 -44.11 23.43
C GLN A 3 -55.39 -44.70 22.22
N ALA A 4 -55.73 -44.31 20.98
CA ALA A 4 -55.08 -44.87 19.79
C ALA A 4 -53.71 -44.24 19.43
N VAL A 5 -53.31 -43.17 20.14
CA VAL A 5 -52.02 -42.50 19.91
C VAL A 5 -50.87 -43.28 20.57
N PHE A 6 -51.14 -44.09 21.60
CA PHE A 6 -50.14 -44.86 22.35
C PHE A 6 -50.27 -46.38 22.16
N SER A 7 -50.33 -46.82 20.89
CA SER A 7 -50.11 -48.22 20.50
C SER A 7 -48.64 -48.43 20.15
N SER A 8 -48.07 -49.60 20.47
CA SER A 8 -46.70 -50.00 20.08
C SER A 8 -46.45 -49.91 18.56
N ALA A 9 -47.52 -49.85 17.76
CA ALA A 9 -47.47 -49.65 16.31
C ALA A 9 -47.02 -48.23 15.87
N ASN A 10 -47.13 -47.20 16.72
CA ASN A 10 -46.75 -45.82 16.37
C ASN A 10 -45.27 -45.48 16.68
N LEU A 11 -44.57 -46.40 17.36
CA LEU A 11 -43.18 -46.22 17.77
C LEU A 11 -42.22 -46.01 16.58
N PRO A 12 -42.31 -46.77 15.46
CA PRO A 12 -41.45 -46.55 14.30
C PRO A 12 -41.66 -45.16 13.64
N ALA A 13 -42.91 -44.69 13.61
CA ALA A 13 -43.24 -43.37 13.06
C ALA A 13 -42.68 -42.25 13.95
N ALA A 14 -42.80 -42.37 15.27
CA ALA A 14 -42.22 -41.40 16.20
C ALA A 14 -40.68 -41.33 16.08
N ILE A 15 -40.02 -42.49 15.95
CA ILE A 15 -38.58 -42.57 15.71
C ILE A 15 -38.22 -41.90 14.38
N ALA A 16 -38.96 -42.18 13.30
CA ALA A 16 -38.72 -41.57 11.99
C ALA A 16 -38.83 -40.04 12.05
N VAL A 17 -39.88 -39.50 12.70
CA VAL A 17 -40.05 -38.06 12.88
C VAL A 17 -38.91 -37.46 13.70
N PHE A 18 -38.49 -38.14 14.77
CA PHE A 18 -37.38 -37.69 15.61
C PHE A 18 -36.04 -37.67 14.85
N VAL A 19 -35.76 -38.71 14.07
CA VAL A 19 -34.57 -38.77 13.20
C VAL A 19 -34.60 -37.66 12.15
N LEU A 20 -35.74 -37.45 11.50
CA LEU A 20 -35.91 -36.35 10.53
C LEU A 20 -35.70 -34.98 11.17
N ALA A 21 -36.19 -34.77 12.40
CA ALA A 21 -35.98 -33.54 13.14
C ALA A 21 -34.49 -33.31 13.45
N ILE A 22 -33.77 -34.34 13.91
CA ILE A 22 -32.31 -34.25 14.15
C ILE A 22 -31.57 -33.93 12.85
N CYS A 23 -31.89 -34.64 11.77
CA CYS A 23 -31.28 -34.39 10.46
C CYS A 23 -31.54 -32.96 9.99
N ALA A 24 -32.76 -32.45 10.13
CA ALA A 24 -33.09 -31.08 9.77
C ALA A 24 -32.31 -30.04 10.59
N LEU A 25 -32.17 -30.25 11.90
CA LEU A 25 -31.37 -29.38 12.77
C LEU A 25 -29.88 -29.42 12.42
N PHE A 26 -29.35 -30.61 12.12
CA PHE A 26 -27.96 -30.77 11.70
C PHE A 26 -27.70 -30.07 10.37
N VAL A 27 -28.60 -30.23 9.38
CA VAL A 27 -28.51 -29.55 8.09
C VAL A 27 -28.61 -28.03 8.25
N ASP A 28 -29.52 -27.51 9.08
CA ASP A 28 -29.61 -26.07 9.32
C ASP A 28 -28.32 -25.51 9.93
N GLN A 29 -27.77 -26.18 10.95
CA GLN A 29 -26.50 -25.79 11.55
C GLN A 29 -25.34 -25.84 10.55
N GLN A 30 -25.29 -26.88 9.71
CA GLN A 30 -24.26 -27.01 8.68
C GLN A 30 -24.40 -25.90 7.62
N ASN A 31 -25.63 -25.62 7.17
CA ASN A 31 -25.90 -24.58 6.19
C ASN A 31 -25.53 -23.19 6.72
N ARG A 32 -25.81 -22.89 7.99
CA ARG A 32 -25.37 -21.62 8.61
C ARG A 32 -23.85 -21.47 8.60
N LYS A 33 -23.13 -22.52 9.02
CA LYS A 33 -21.64 -22.51 9.01
C LYS A 33 -21.09 -22.30 7.60
N VAL A 34 -21.63 -23.02 6.61
CA VAL A 34 -21.22 -22.89 5.21
C VAL A 34 -21.53 -21.50 4.67
N SER A 35 -22.71 -20.95 4.99
CA SER A 35 -23.09 -19.59 4.58
C SER A 35 -22.14 -18.53 5.14
N ASP A 36 -21.82 -18.60 6.44
CA ASP A 36 -20.87 -17.70 7.09
C ASP A 36 -19.47 -17.79 6.46
N GLN A 37 -19.01 -19.01 6.16
CA GLN A 37 -17.72 -19.23 5.48
C GLN A 37 -17.71 -18.63 4.08
N LEU A 38 -18.78 -18.79 3.30
CA LEU A 38 -18.91 -18.21 1.96
C LEU A 38 -18.92 -16.69 2.00
N MET A 39 -19.65 -16.07 2.94
CA MET A 39 -19.63 -14.62 3.11
C MET A 39 -18.24 -14.10 3.46
N ARG A 40 -17.52 -14.78 4.37
CA ARG A 40 -16.12 -14.42 4.70
C ARG A 40 -15.20 -14.57 3.50
N ALA A 41 -15.33 -15.65 2.74
CA ALA A 41 -14.53 -15.89 1.54
C ALA A 41 -14.76 -14.80 0.48
N ASP A 42 -16.00 -14.36 0.27
CA ASP A 42 -16.34 -13.27 -0.65
C ASP A 42 -15.72 -11.92 -0.20
N VAL A 43 -15.83 -11.58 1.09
CA VAL A 43 -15.21 -10.37 1.63
C VAL A 43 -13.69 -10.41 1.47
N LEU A 44 -13.06 -11.55 1.77
CA LEU A 44 -11.62 -11.73 1.58
C LEU A 44 -11.22 -11.59 0.11
N ALA A 45 -11.99 -12.15 -0.82
CA ALA A 45 -11.74 -12.00 -2.25
C ALA A 45 -11.78 -10.53 -2.67
N LYS A 46 -12.77 -9.77 -2.21
CA LYS A 46 -12.89 -8.32 -2.49
C LYS A 46 -11.72 -7.52 -1.90
N VAL A 47 -11.34 -7.79 -0.65
CA VAL A 47 -10.21 -7.13 0.02
C VAL A 47 -8.88 -7.44 -0.68
N ASN A 48 -8.68 -8.69 -1.12
CA ASN A 48 -7.48 -9.08 -1.86
C ASN A 48 -7.35 -8.33 -3.20
N ILE A 49 -8.46 -8.08 -3.90
CA ILE A 49 -8.45 -7.26 -5.12
C ILE A 49 -8.03 -5.82 -4.80
N ILE A 50 -8.55 -5.23 -3.73
CA ILE A 50 -8.19 -3.86 -3.30
C ILE A 50 -6.70 -3.80 -2.94
N ARG A 51 -6.22 -4.77 -2.16
CA ARG A 51 -4.82 -4.91 -1.80
C ARG A 51 -3.92 -5.01 -3.02
N ALA A 52 -4.25 -5.91 -3.96
CA ALA A 52 -3.47 -6.11 -5.18
C ALA A 52 -3.41 -4.83 -6.03
N LYS A 53 -4.52 -4.09 -6.13
CA LYS A 53 -4.54 -2.78 -6.82
C LYS A 53 -3.66 -1.75 -6.12
N LEU A 54 -3.70 -1.68 -4.79
CA LEU A 54 -2.89 -0.74 -4.01
C LEU A 54 -1.40 -1.07 -4.16
N GLU A 55 -1.01 -2.33 -3.98
CA GLU A 55 0.36 -2.80 -4.15
C GLU A 55 0.85 -2.56 -5.59
N GLY A 56 0.03 -2.88 -6.59
CA GLY A 56 0.33 -2.62 -7.99
C GLY A 56 0.56 -1.14 -8.30
N ASN A 57 -0.30 -0.26 -7.77
CA ASN A 57 -0.16 1.19 -7.96
C ASN A 57 1.08 1.75 -7.26
N ILE A 58 1.38 1.31 -6.04
CA ILE A 58 2.57 1.73 -5.29
C ILE A 58 3.83 1.28 -6.03
N ASN A 59 3.91 0.01 -6.40
CA ASN A 59 5.06 -0.55 -7.11
C ASN A 59 5.24 0.08 -8.49
N GLY A 60 4.15 0.32 -9.22
CA GLY A 60 4.19 1.00 -10.51
C GLY A 60 4.76 2.42 -10.40
N ASN A 61 4.27 3.22 -9.45
CA ASN A 61 4.81 4.56 -9.19
C ASN A 61 6.29 4.50 -8.81
N LEU A 62 6.68 3.52 -7.99
CA LEU A 62 8.05 3.36 -7.54
C LEU A 62 9.02 3.05 -8.68
N GLN A 63 8.62 2.17 -9.61
CA GLN A 63 9.40 1.86 -10.81
C GLN A 63 9.55 3.08 -11.72
N LEU A 64 8.49 3.88 -11.88
CA LEU A 64 8.57 5.13 -12.65
C LEU A 64 9.57 6.11 -12.03
N VAL A 65 9.51 6.32 -10.71
CA VAL A 65 10.47 7.20 -10.01
C VAL A 65 11.89 6.62 -10.04
N GLN A 66 12.05 5.29 -10.01
CA GLN A 66 13.36 4.64 -10.19
C GLN A 66 13.95 4.95 -11.57
N GLY A 67 13.12 5.00 -12.62
CA GLY A 67 13.55 5.44 -13.96
C GLY A 67 14.03 6.89 -13.97
N LEU A 68 13.32 7.79 -13.29
CA LEU A 68 13.76 9.17 -13.10
C LEU A 68 15.08 9.25 -12.30
N ALA A 69 15.23 8.44 -11.26
CA ALA A 69 16.45 8.38 -10.46
C ALA A 69 17.66 7.96 -11.31
N SER A 70 17.50 6.98 -12.21
CA SER A 70 18.55 6.58 -13.16
C SER A 70 18.98 7.72 -14.07
N ALA A 71 18.04 8.54 -14.56
CA ALA A 71 18.37 9.72 -15.37
C ALA A 71 19.14 10.79 -14.56
N VAL A 72 18.76 11.00 -13.30
CA VAL A 72 19.48 11.91 -12.38
C VAL A 72 20.92 11.43 -12.12
N THR A 73 21.15 10.12 -11.99
CA THR A 73 22.50 9.57 -11.85
C THR A 73 23.40 9.90 -13.05
N THR A 74 22.84 9.91 -14.26
CA THR A 74 23.58 10.25 -15.49
C THR A 74 23.76 11.75 -15.73
N GLU A 75 22.90 12.58 -15.13
CA GLU A 75 22.93 14.05 -15.21
C GLU A 75 23.08 14.66 -13.80
N PRO A 76 24.25 14.52 -13.12
CA PRO A 76 24.38 14.85 -11.70
C PRO A 76 24.32 16.34 -11.33
N TYR A 77 24.25 17.20 -12.35
CA TYR A 77 24.04 18.65 -12.22
C TYR A 77 22.69 19.07 -12.81
N MET A 78 21.72 18.14 -12.85
CA MET A 78 20.38 18.38 -13.36
C MET A 78 19.72 19.55 -12.62
N GLY A 79 19.40 20.61 -13.36
CA GLY A 79 18.67 21.75 -12.83
C GLY A 79 17.17 21.49 -12.69
N GLN A 80 16.50 22.33 -11.91
CA GLN A 80 15.07 22.27 -11.62
C GLN A 80 14.18 22.18 -12.88
N GLN A 81 14.50 22.89 -13.97
CA GLN A 81 13.71 22.87 -15.20
C GLN A 81 13.75 21.49 -15.87
N ARG A 82 14.93 20.88 -16.00
CA ARG A 82 15.13 19.54 -16.56
C ARG A 82 14.48 18.47 -15.68
N PHE A 83 14.68 18.57 -14.37
CA PHE A 83 14.04 17.69 -13.40
C PHE A 83 12.51 17.73 -13.49
N ALA A 84 11.93 18.94 -13.48
CA ALA A 84 10.49 19.14 -13.59
C ALA A 84 9.94 18.59 -14.92
N ALA A 85 10.64 18.81 -16.04
CA ALA A 85 10.21 18.29 -17.33
C ALA A 85 10.18 16.75 -17.36
N LEU A 86 11.18 16.09 -16.78
CA LEU A 86 11.20 14.62 -16.69
C LEU A 86 10.12 14.13 -15.72
N ALA A 87 10.07 14.68 -14.50
CA ALA A 87 9.12 14.31 -13.46
C ALA A 87 7.68 14.51 -13.91
N ALA A 88 7.37 15.55 -14.69
CA ALA A 88 6.02 15.80 -15.20
C ALA A 88 5.41 14.62 -15.96
N ASN A 89 6.22 13.86 -16.70
CA ASN A 89 5.75 12.69 -17.45
C ASN A 89 5.24 11.56 -16.54
N LEU A 90 5.59 11.57 -15.25
CA LEU A 90 5.16 10.58 -14.27
C LEU A 90 3.82 10.93 -13.61
N PHE A 91 3.31 12.15 -13.82
CA PHE A 91 2.06 12.66 -13.25
C PHE A 91 0.93 12.63 -14.28
N ASN A 92 0.55 11.42 -14.73
CA ASN A 92 -0.65 11.22 -15.54
C ASN A 92 -1.91 11.07 -14.68
N GLU A 93 -3.10 11.02 -15.29
CA GLU A 93 -4.40 10.94 -14.59
C GLU A 93 -4.54 9.76 -13.62
N LYS A 94 -3.78 8.68 -13.81
CA LYS A 94 -3.81 7.48 -12.96
C LYS A 94 -2.71 7.47 -11.89
N SER A 95 -1.86 8.48 -11.86
CA SER A 95 -0.76 8.58 -10.91
C SER A 95 -1.29 8.85 -9.51
N GLN A 96 -0.74 8.15 -8.52
CA GLN A 96 -1.02 8.39 -7.10
C GLN A 96 0.10 9.22 -6.44
N LEU A 97 1.02 9.74 -7.26
CA LEU A 97 2.11 10.59 -6.83
C LEU A 97 1.58 11.99 -6.50
N ARG A 98 1.94 12.49 -5.32
CA ARG A 98 1.59 13.85 -4.90
C ARG A 98 2.66 14.87 -5.26
N ASN A 99 3.92 14.50 -5.08
CA ASN A 99 5.10 15.21 -5.57
C ASN A 99 6.29 14.25 -5.67
N ILE A 100 7.31 14.67 -6.39
CA ILE A 100 8.65 14.09 -6.39
C ILE A 100 9.61 15.23 -6.07
N ALA A 101 10.49 14.99 -5.10
CA ALA A 101 11.51 15.94 -4.68
C ALA A 101 12.90 15.32 -4.86
N GLY A 102 13.84 16.10 -5.37
CA GLY A 102 15.26 15.77 -5.37
C GLY A 102 15.94 16.51 -4.21
N ALA A 103 16.74 15.77 -3.43
CA ALA A 103 17.41 16.31 -2.26
C ALA A 103 18.91 15.96 -2.22
N PRO A 104 19.73 16.54 -3.13
CA PRO A 104 21.18 16.44 -3.05
C PRO A 104 21.66 16.85 -1.65
N ASP A 105 22.65 16.14 -1.10
CA ASP A 105 23.18 16.41 0.24
C ASP A 105 22.12 16.44 1.36
N LEU A 106 21.00 15.72 1.18
CA LEU A 106 19.84 15.67 2.07
C LEU A 106 19.06 16.99 2.21
N VAL A 107 19.23 17.93 1.27
CA VAL A 107 18.47 19.19 1.25
C VAL A 107 17.63 19.25 0.00
N ILE A 108 16.31 19.41 0.14
CA ILE A 108 15.40 19.50 -1.00
C ILE A 108 15.75 20.73 -1.85
N SER A 109 16.17 20.52 -3.09
CA SER A 109 16.48 21.59 -4.05
C SER A 109 15.76 21.42 -5.39
N LEU A 110 15.22 20.23 -5.67
CA LEU A 110 14.42 19.93 -6.86
C LEU A 110 13.01 19.51 -6.44
N MET A 111 11.99 19.94 -7.19
CA MET A 111 10.59 19.71 -6.82
C MET A 111 9.66 19.64 -8.03
N TYR A 112 8.75 18.67 -8.06
CA TYR A 112 7.62 18.70 -8.98
C TYR A 112 6.38 18.02 -8.38
N PRO A 113 5.17 18.59 -8.53
CA PRO A 113 4.90 19.95 -9.02
C PRO A 113 5.37 20.99 -8.00
N MET A 114 5.81 22.17 -8.47
CA MET A 114 6.21 23.25 -7.55
C MET A 114 5.00 23.81 -6.78
N LYS A 115 3.89 24.04 -7.51
CA LYS A 115 2.66 24.62 -6.96
C LYS A 115 2.14 23.80 -5.77
N GLY A 116 2.08 24.42 -4.60
CA GLY A 116 1.61 23.80 -3.36
C GLY A 116 2.64 22.97 -2.60
N ASN A 117 3.88 22.86 -3.09
CA ASN A 117 4.98 22.16 -2.43
C ASN A 117 6.18 23.08 -2.11
N GLU A 118 6.02 24.40 -2.24
CA GLU A 118 7.08 25.40 -2.05
C GLU A 118 7.67 25.34 -0.64
N LYS A 119 6.84 25.02 0.37
CA LYS A 119 7.25 24.88 1.77
C LYS A 119 8.27 23.76 2.01
N ALA A 120 8.33 22.77 1.11
CA ALA A 120 9.28 21.67 1.24
C ALA A 120 10.65 22.04 0.63
N LEU A 121 10.74 23.09 -0.19
CA LEU A 121 12.01 23.52 -0.77
C LEU A 121 12.96 24.03 0.34
N GLY A 122 14.23 23.62 0.28
CA GLY A 122 15.23 23.94 1.30
C GLY A 122 15.14 23.10 2.58
N LEU A 123 14.20 22.15 2.66
CA LEU A 123 14.09 21.25 3.81
C LEU A 123 15.36 20.39 3.92
N ASP A 124 16.08 20.56 5.03
CA ASP A 124 17.21 19.73 5.41
C ASP A 124 16.73 18.53 6.25
N TYR A 125 16.80 17.33 5.68
CA TYR A 125 16.34 16.11 6.37
C TYR A 125 17.14 15.80 7.64
N ARG A 126 18.36 16.32 7.80
CA ARG A 126 19.18 16.11 9.01
C ARG A 126 18.60 16.86 10.21
N LYS A 127 17.87 17.95 9.96
CA LYS A 127 17.27 18.83 10.96
C LYS A 127 15.77 18.58 11.20
N ASN A 128 15.15 17.71 10.40
CA ASN A 128 13.73 17.38 10.52
C ASN A 128 13.55 16.02 11.20
N GLU A 129 13.24 16.00 12.50
CA GLU A 129 13.13 14.76 13.27
C GLU A 129 12.15 13.75 12.68
N ALA A 130 11.01 14.20 12.17
CA ALA A 130 9.97 13.35 11.60
C ALA A 130 10.43 12.59 10.34
N GLN A 131 11.32 13.17 9.55
CA GLN A 131 11.78 12.60 8.28
C GLN A 131 13.23 12.07 8.32
N ARG A 132 14.02 12.49 9.31
CA ARG A 132 15.44 12.17 9.42
C ARG A 132 15.72 10.68 9.40
N MET A 133 15.04 9.92 10.24
CA MET A 133 15.30 8.48 10.39
C MET A 133 15.09 7.72 9.07
N ALA A 134 14.00 8.01 8.34
CA ALA A 134 13.73 7.37 7.08
C ALA A 134 14.68 7.80 5.96
N ALA A 135 15.09 9.08 5.95
CA ALA A 135 16.05 9.61 4.97
C ALA A 135 17.46 9.02 5.17
N LEU A 136 17.95 9.01 6.41
CA LEU A 136 19.25 8.42 6.73
C LEU A 136 19.26 6.91 6.50
N ARG A 137 18.18 6.20 6.86
CA ARG A 137 18.06 4.76 6.58
C ARG A 137 18.18 4.45 5.08
N ALA A 138 17.50 5.23 4.22
CA ALA A 138 17.58 5.03 2.77
C ALA A 138 19.01 5.20 2.25
N ARG A 139 19.70 6.26 2.70
CA ARG A 139 21.12 6.50 2.38
C ARG A 139 22.01 5.37 2.88
N ASP A 140 21.95 5.07 4.18
CA ASP A 140 22.90 4.18 4.86
C ASP A 140 22.74 2.73 4.40
N GLN A 141 21.51 2.29 4.11
CA GLN A 141 21.24 0.94 3.61
C GLN A 141 21.38 0.82 2.09
N ARG A 142 21.55 1.94 1.37
CA ARG A 142 21.52 2.01 -0.10
C ARG A 142 20.29 1.32 -0.69
N ALA A 143 19.19 1.39 0.05
CA ALA A 143 17.96 0.68 -0.26
C ALA A 143 16.78 1.64 -0.27
N LEU A 144 15.80 1.28 -1.08
CA LEU A 144 14.54 1.99 -1.13
C LEU A 144 13.82 1.88 0.21
N VAL A 145 13.39 3.01 0.77
CA VAL A 145 12.63 3.05 2.02
C VAL A 145 11.28 3.69 1.79
N LEU A 146 10.22 2.96 2.12
CA LEU A 146 8.86 3.49 2.19
C LEU A 146 8.52 3.79 3.65
N ALA A 147 8.10 5.03 3.93
CA ALA A 147 7.68 5.47 5.27
C ALA A 147 6.28 6.09 5.20
N GLY A 148 5.45 5.87 6.21
CA GLY A 148 4.14 6.51 6.31
C GLY A 148 3.12 5.69 7.09
N PRO A 149 1.88 6.22 7.22
CA PRO A 149 1.49 7.57 6.80
C PRO A 149 2.03 8.64 7.77
N VAL A 150 2.62 9.71 7.23
CA VAL A 150 3.16 10.83 8.00
C VAL A 150 2.54 12.15 7.56
N ASP A 151 2.56 13.14 8.46
CA ASP A 151 2.16 14.50 8.11
C ASP A 151 3.28 15.17 7.29
N LEU A 152 2.90 15.72 6.13
CA LEU A 152 3.82 16.27 5.16
C LEU A 152 4.08 17.76 5.46
N VAL A 153 5.28 18.25 5.17
CA VAL A 153 5.65 19.67 5.39
C VAL A 153 4.78 20.63 4.57
N GLN A 154 4.40 20.21 3.37
CA GLN A 154 3.45 20.89 2.49
C GLN A 154 1.98 20.77 2.93
N GLY A 155 1.69 20.03 4.00
CA GLY A 155 0.36 19.79 4.56
C GLY A 155 -0.30 18.49 4.10
N GLY A 156 -1.26 18.01 4.88
CA GLY A 156 -1.93 16.72 4.67
C GLY A 156 -1.06 15.53 5.05
N ARG A 157 -1.56 14.31 4.76
CA ARG A 157 -0.93 13.04 5.16
C ARG A 157 -0.60 12.19 3.94
N GLY A 158 0.52 11.47 3.98
CA GLY A 158 0.90 10.58 2.89
C GLY A 158 2.01 9.60 3.22
N PHE A 159 2.33 8.76 2.24
CA PHE A 159 3.52 7.90 2.26
C PHE A 159 4.65 8.57 1.49
N ILE A 160 5.88 8.33 1.94
CA ILE A 160 7.10 8.85 1.32
C ILE A 160 7.99 7.66 0.96
N GLY A 161 8.14 7.42 -0.34
CA GLY A 161 9.16 6.53 -0.88
C GLY A 161 10.47 7.30 -1.11
N ARG A 162 11.58 6.76 -0.63
CA ARG A 162 12.92 7.35 -0.81
C ARG A 162 13.80 6.39 -1.58
N ILE A 163 14.31 6.86 -2.70
CA ILE A 163 15.26 6.14 -3.55
C ILE A 163 16.61 6.82 -3.35
N PRO A 164 17.61 6.15 -2.76
CA PRO A 164 18.93 6.73 -2.61
C PRO A 164 19.62 6.77 -3.97
N ILE A 165 20.28 7.88 -4.29
CA ILE A 165 21.04 8.06 -5.52
C ILE A 165 22.51 8.22 -5.11
N PHE A 166 23.40 7.56 -5.85
CA PHE A 166 24.85 7.66 -5.67
C PHE A 166 25.48 7.92 -7.03
N VAL A 167 26.22 9.02 -7.13
CA VAL A 167 26.90 9.45 -8.34
C VAL A 167 28.39 9.13 -8.21
N PRO A 168 28.98 8.35 -9.14
CA PRO A 168 30.40 8.09 -9.14
C PRO A 168 31.21 9.38 -9.30
N THR A 169 32.24 9.54 -8.48
CA THR A 169 33.20 10.64 -8.57
C THR A 169 34.47 10.18 -9.29
N VAL A 170 35.17 11.13 -9.92
CA VAL A 170 36.42 10.86 -10.67
C VAL A 170 37.52 10.24 -9.79
N GLY A 171 37.43 10.38 -8.46
CA GLY A 171 38.35 9.78 -7.49
C GLY A 171 37.99 8.37 -6.99
N GLY A 172 36.97 7.72 -7.56
CA GLY A 172 36.57 6.36 -7.19
C GLY A 172 35.67 6.26 -5.95
N GLY A 173 35.20 7.38 -5.40
CA GLY A 173 34.15 7.43 -4.36
C GLY A 173 32.78 7.76 -4.95
N ASP A 174 31.72 7.60 -4.16
CA ASP A 174 30.36 7.98 -4.54
C ASP A 174 29.91 9.25 -3.80
N ARG A 175 29.27 10.19 -4.52
CA ARG A 175 28.54 11.31 -3.93
C ARG A 175 27.06 10.95 -3.80
N PHE A 176 26.49 11.17 -2.62
CA PHE A 176 25.07 11.01 -2.35
C PHE A 176 24.27 12.28 -2.70
#